data_AF-A0A955Y2Z8-F1
#
_entry.id   AF-A0A955Y2Z8-F1
#
_cell.length_a   1.000
_cell.length_b   1.000
_cell.length_c   1.000
_cell.angle_alpha   90.00
_cell.angle_beta   90.00
_cell.angle_gamma   90.00
#
_symmetry.space_group_name_H-M   'P 1'
#
loop_
_entity.id
_entity.type
_entity.pdbx_description
1 polymer ?
#
loop_
_entity_poly.entity_id
_entity_poly.type
_entity_poly.pdbx_seq_one_letter_code
_entity_poly.pdbx_strand_id
1 'polypeptide(L)'
;MHISSTFDAGNIEVVDISDRDDVRLRIVKDAGGEHSQWFHFRVSGLDGEPATLVIENAHTTSYPKAWNGYQAAASVDRQTWIRLPTSYEDGALVIQVPAGLQTLWLAYFAPYSRERHHDLIASAVEEGALHEVLGSTLDGEDLDLLTLGEGELPIWVIARQHPGETMAEWWMEGFLGRLLDRDDALARKLLGAATFYVVPNMNPDGSRRGHLRTNAVGANLNREWAEPTMERAPEVKLVRDRMDRTGVVLSLDVHGDEELPYNFISGPEGVPSWTDDREEVRQRFERAYEEANPDFQRVYGYGRDEPGKANLTMHTNQV
;
A
#
# COMPACT_ATOMS: atom_id res chain seq x y z
N MET A 1 -18.35 25.51 7.46
CA MET A 1 -17.60 24.29 7.09
C MET A 1 -16.80 24.53 5.81
N HIS A 2 -15.59 23.96 5.72
CA HIS A 2 -14.71 23.98 4.54
C HIS A 2 -14.05 22.62 4.40
N ILE A 3 -13.98 22.08 3.17
CA ILE A 3 -13.36 20.78 2.87
C ILE A 3 -12.22 20.98 1.88
N SER A 4 -11.07 20.38 2.15
CA SER A 4 -9.87 20.49 1.31
C SER A 4 -9.10 19.18 1.23
N SER A 5 -8.56 18.89 0.06
CA SER A 5 -7.67 17.76 -0.26
C SER A 5 -6.36 18.21 -0.91
N THR A 6 -6.03 19.51 -0.91
CA THR A 6 -4.82 20.06 -1.54
C THR A 6 -3.57 19.86 -0.66
N PHE A 7 -3.22 18.59 -0.42
CA PHE A 7 -2.05 18.15 0.33
C PHE A 7 -1.67 16.74 -0.09
N ASP A 8 -0.54 16.24 0.41
CA ASP A 8 -0.02 14.90 0.11
C ASP A 8 -1.08 13.79 0.31
N ALA A 9 -1.20 12.92 -0.68
CA ALA A 9 -2.20 11.86 -0.80
C ALA A 9 -3.66 12.32 -0.75
N GLY A 10 -3.94 13.62 -0.83
CA GLY A 10 -5.29 14.15 -0.74
C GLY A 10 -6.14 13.81 -1.97
N ASN A 11 -7.35 13.29 -1.74
CA ASN A 11 -8.31 12.96 -2.78
C ASN A 11 -9.74 13.13 -2.24
N ILE A 12 -10.44 14.15 -2.74
CA ILE A 12 -11.89 14.31 -2.66
C ILE A 12 -12.32 15.43 -3.61
N GLU A 13 -13.50 15.31 -4.20
CA GLU A 13 -14.26 16.38 -4.85
C GLU A 13 -15.43 16.80 -3.95
N VAL A 14 -15.61 18.10 -3.77
CA VAL A 14 -16.72 18.66 -2.99
C VAL A 14 -17.86 18.99 -3.94
N VAL A 15 -19.02 18.35 -3.75
CA VAL A 15 -20.22 18.58 -4.56
C VAL A 15 -21.13 19.62 -3.90
N ASP A 16 -21.46 19.42 -2.62
CA ASP A 16 -22.28 20.35 -1.84
C ASP A 16 -21.92 20.29 -0.35
N ILE A 17 -21.85 21.46 0.29
CA ILE A 17 -21.59 21.65 1.72
C ILE A 17 -22.60 22.62 2.36
N SER A 18 -23.70 22.91 1.66
CA SER A 18 -24.73 23.85 2.10
C SER A 18 -25.56 23.29 3.25
N ASP A 19 -25.72 21.97 3.30
CA ASP A 19 -26.33 21.22 4.40
C ASP A 19 -25.28 20.38 5.13
N ARG A 20 -25.23 20.52 6.46
CA ARG A 20 -24.29 19.82 7.34
C ARG A 20 -24.72 18.37 7.58
N ASP A 21 -26.01 18.09 7.42
CA ASP A 21 -26.60 16.76 7.60
C ASP A 21 -26.64 15.97 6.27
N ASP A 22 -26.19 16.55 5.16
CA ASP A 22 -26.06 15.90 3.84
C ASP A 22 -24.91 16.51 3.02
N VAL A 23 -23.68 16.48 3.54
CA VAL A 23 -22.51 16.98 2.81
C VAL A 23 -22.17 16.02 1.67
N ARG A 24 -22.27 16.49 0.43
CA ARG A 24 -22.10 15.66 -0.78
C ARG A 24 -20.66 15.72 -1.30
N LEU A 25 -20.05 14.55 -1.45
CA LEU A 25 -18.66 14.37 -1.87
C LEU A 25 -18.56 13.31 -2.97
N ARG A 26 -17.45 13.35 -3.73
CA ARG A 26 -17.08 12.30 -4.67
C ARG A 26 -15.61 11.94 -4.56
N ILE A 27 -15.30 10.65 -4.73
CA ILE A 27 -13.93 10.18 -4.91
C ILE A 27 -13.46 10.53 -6.32
N VAL A 28 -12.29 11.14 -6.45
CA VAL A 28 -11.66 11.46 -7.73
C VAL A 28 -10.95 10.22 -8.26
N LYS A 29 -11.11 9.95 -9.55
CA LYS A 29 -10.45 8.85 -10.24
C LYS A 29 -8.95 9.10 -10.36
N ASP A 30 -8.18 8.02 -10.31
CA ASP A 30 -6.76 8.02 -10.63
C ASP A 30 -6.52 8.52 -12.08
N ALA A 31 -5.28 8.90 -12.37
CA ALA A 31 -4.83 9.09 -13.75
C ALA A 31 -5.21 7.88 -14.63
N GLY A 32 -5.70 8.13 -15.85
CA GLY A 32 -6.24 7.10 -16.74
C GLY A 32 -7.75 6.85 -16.58
N GLY A 33 -8.35 7.19 -15.44
CA GLY A 33 -9.81 7.19 -15.27
C GLY A 33 -10.47 5.81 -15.05
N GLU A 34 -9.68 4.76 -14.88
CA GLU A 34 -10.15 3.39 -14.65
C GLU A 34 -10.38 3.09 -13.17
N HIS A 35 -9.53 3.62 -12.29
CA HIS A 35 -9.52 3.28 -10.86
C HIS A 35 -9.96 4.43 -9.96
N SER A 36 -10.62 4.10 -8.85
CA SER A 36 -10.98 5.01 -7.74
C SER A 36 -11.38 4.19 -6.53
N GLN A 37 -10.97 4.59 -5.32
CA GLN A 37 -11.44 4.05 -4.02
C GLN A 37 -10.86 4.89 -2.89
N TRP A 38 -9.56 5.23 -3.01
CA TRP A 38 -8.85 6.05 -2.04
C TRP A 38 -9.47 7.44 -1.91
N PHE A 39 -9.70 7.88 -0.68
CA PHE A 39 -10.02 9.24 -0.34
C PHE A 39 -9.14 9.69 0.82
N HIS A 40 -8.83 10.98 0.86
CA HIS A 40 -8.16 11.63 1.98
C HIS A 40 -8.42 13.14 1.92
N PHE A 41 -9.07 13.68 2.95
CA PHE A 41 -9.43 15.09 2.99
C PHE A 41 -9.55 15.60 4.42
N ARG A 42 -9.55 16.93 4.54
CA ARG A 42 -9.73 17.65 5.81
C ARG A 42 -11.05 18.38 5.78
N VAL A 43 -11.84 18.24 6.84
CA VAL A 43 -13.00 19.06 7.16
C VAL A 43 -12.61 20.06 8.24
N SER A 44 -12.82 21.35 8.00
CA SER A 44 -12.56 22.44 8.95
C SER A 44 -13.82 23.29 9.16
N GLY A 45 -13.88 24.03 10.27
CA GLY A 45 -15.05 24.85 10.61
C GLY A 45 -16.27 23.97 10.89
N LEU A 46 -16.05 22.89 11.66
CA LEU A 46 -17.11 22.05 12.23
C LEU A 46 -17.81 22.77 13.39
N ASP A 47 -17.13 23.68 14.08
CA ASP A 47 -17.66 24.53 15.15
C ASP A 47 -18.33 23.76 16.30
N GLY A 48 -17.92 22.51 16.53
CA GLY A 48 -18.48 21.66 17.58
C GLY A 48 -19.79 20.95 17.21
N GLU A 49 -20.33 21.18 16.03
CA GLU A 49 -21.56 20.53 15.55
C GLU A 49 -21.25 19.22 14.80
N PRO A 50 -22.10 18.18 14.92
CA PRO A 50 -21.95 16.95 14.15
C PRO A 50 -22.16 17.21 12.65
N ALA A 51 -21.79 16.25 11.79
CA ALA A 51 -22.05 16.34 10.35
C ALA A 51 -22.20 14.96 9.73
N THR A 52 -22.93 14.87 8.62
CA THR A 52 -23.03 13.66 7.81
C THR A 52 -22.35 13.91 6.47
N LEU A 53 -21.35 13.09 6.16
CA LEU A 53 -20.62 13.14 4.89
C LEU A 53 -21.07 12.00 4.00
N VAL A 54 -21.45 12.29 2.76
CA VAL A 54 -21.97 11.32 1.80
C VAL A 54 -21.09 11.30 0.55
N ILE A 55 -20.33 10.21 0.37
CA ILE A 55 -19.59 9.94 -0.85
C ILE A 55 -20.53 9.25 -1.83
N GLU A 56 -21.10 10.03 -2.75
CA GLU A 56 -22.25 9.59 -3.56
C GLU A 56 -21.89 8.67 -4.74
N ASN A 57 -20.62 8.67 -5.16
CA ASN A 57 -20.13 7.84 -6.25
C ASN A 57 -19.47 6.53 -5.76
N ALA A 58 -19.67 6.14 -4.49
CA ALA A 58 -19.06 4.95 -3.90
C ALA A 58 -19.40 3.65 -4.68
N HIS A 59 -20.61 3.53 -5.24
CA HIS A 59 -20.99 2.37 -6.08
C HIS A 59 -20.23 2.26 -7.41
N THR A 60 -19.56 3.33 -7.85
CA THR A 60 -18.80 3.36 -9.11
C THR A 60 -17.30 3.17 -8.91
N THR A 61 -16.84 2.98 -7.67
CA THR A 61 -15.44 2.76 -7.37
C THR A 61 -14.96 1.39 -7.83
N SER A 62 -13.65 1.14 -7.81
CA SER A 62 -13.07 -0.11 -8.29
C SER A 62 -13.56 -1.34 -7.52
N TYR A 63 -13.80 -1.18 -6.22
CA TYR A 63 -14.23 -2.26 -5.32
C TYR A 63 -15.48 -1.83 -4.55
N PRO A 64 -16.67 -1.76 -5.18
CA PRO A 64 -17.86 -1.25 -4.51
C PRO A 64 -18.38 -2.22 -3.44
N LYS A 65 -18.04 -3.52 -3.54
CA LYS A 65 -18.40 -4.52 -2.53
C LYS A 65 -17.60 -4.35 -1.23
N ALA A 66 -16.38 -3.83 -1.32
CA ALA A 66 -15.52 -3.54 -0.17
C ALA A 66 -16.14 -2.54 0.81
N TRP A 67 -17.10 -1.72 0.37
CA TRP A 67 -17.79 -0.79 1.26
C TRP A 67 -18.71 -1.47 2.28
N ASN A 68 -19.11 -2.72 2.05
CA ASN A 68 -19.95 -3.46 2.99
C ASN A 68 -19.17 -3.78 4.27
N GLY A 69 -19.55 -3.15 5.38
CA GLY A 69 -18.89 -3.32 6.68
C GLY A 69 -17.61 -2.50 6.85
N TYR A 70 -17.23 -1.70 5.84
CA TYR A 70 -16.10 -0.78 5.94
C TYR A 70 -16.41 0.41 6.84
N GLN A 71 -15.38 0.93 7.53
CA GLN A 71 -15.47 2.16 8.32
C GLN A 71 -14.34 3.13 7.99
N ALA A 72 -14.70 4.39 7.73
CA ALA A 72 -13.75 5.46 7.42
C ALA A 72 -12.74 5.68 8.55
N ALA A 73 -11.47 5.87 8.19
CA ALA A 73 -10.45 6.27 9.14
C ALA A 73 -10.50 7.79 9.33
N ALA A 74 -10.35 8.26 10.56
CA ALA A 74 -10.33 9.69 10.87
C ALA A 74 -9.34 10.05 11.96
N SER A 75 -8.84 11.28 11.94
CA SER A 75 -7.84 11.77 12.88
C SER A 75 -7.96 13.28 13.12
N VAL A 76 -7.69 13.70 14.34
CA VAL A 76 -7.65 15.12 14.74
C VAL A 76 -6.23 15.69 14.78
N ASP A 77 -5.22 14.83 14.79
CA ASP A 77 -3.79 15.16 14.94
C ASP A 77 -2.90 14.62 13.81
N ARG A 78 -3.49 13.81 12.89
CA ARG A 78 -2.83 13.05 11.81
C ARG A 78 -1.86 11.97 12.30
N GLN A 79 -1.85 11.67 13.59
CA GLN A 79 -1.01 10.64 14.21
C GLN A 79 -1.87 9.46 14.66
N THR A 80 -2.92 9.73 15.43
CA THR A 80 -3.86 8.73 15.91
C THR A 80 -5.06 8.66 14.98
N TRP A 81 -5.25 7.51 14.35
CA TRP A 81 -6.37 7.27 13.43
C TRP A 81 -7.37 6.30 14.06
N ILE A 82 -8.63 6.71 14.10
CA ILE A 82 -9.75 5.92 14.62
C ILE A 82 -10.75 5.61 13.51
N ARG A 83 -11.66 4.65 13.74
CA ARG A 83 -12.77 4.36 12.83
C ARG A 83 -13.99 5.19 13.20
N LEU A 84 -14.66 5.76 12.20
CA LEU A 84 -15.95 6.44 12.36
C LEU A 84 -17.11 5.55 11.92
N PRO A 85 -18.29 5.69 12.56
CA PRO A 85 -19.50 5.03 12.09
C PRO A 85 -19.74 5.36 10.61
N THR A 86 -19.82 4.31 9.81
CA THR A 86 -19.94 4.40 8.36
C THR A 86 -20.93 3.35 7.89
N SER A 87 -21.84 3.74 6.98
CA SER A 87 -22.75 2.83 6.28
C SER A 87 -22.53 2.93 4.77
N TYR A 88 -22.81 1.84 4.07
CA TYR A 88 -22.91 1.84 2.61
C TYR A 88 -24.35 1.51 2.25
N GLU A 89 -25.07 2.51 1.73
CA GLU A 89 -26.50 2.45 1.47
C GLU A 89 -26.84 3.20 0.19
N ASP A 90 -27.73 2.62 -0.63
CA ASP A 90 -28.16 3.15 -1.93
C ASP A 90 -27.02 3.60 -2.86
N GLY A 91 -25.88 2.92 -2.78
CA GLY A 91 -24.71 3.18 -3.60
C GLY A 91 -23.83 4.34 -3.14
N ALA A 92 -24.08 4.89 -1.96
CA ALA A 92 -23.28 5.94 -1.33
C ALA A 92 -22.65 5.46 -0.02
N LEU A 93 -21.47 5.99 0.30
CA LEU A 93 -20.83 5.80 1.60
C LEU A 93 -21.20 6.98 2.51
N VAL A 94 -21.83 6.69 3.64
CA VAL A 94 -22.31 7.70 4.60
C VAL A 94 -21.46 7.63 5.86
N ILE A 95 -20.80 8.73 6.23
CA ILE A 95 -19.86 8.81 7.35
C ILE A 95 -20.39 9.81 8.38
N GLN A 96 -20.48 9.37 9.63
CA GLN A 96 -20.98 10.18 10.75
C GLN A 96 -19.84 10.88 11.48
N VAL A 97 -19.79 12.21 11.41
CA VAL A 97 -18.81 13.05 12.12
C VAL A 97 -19.37 13.43 13.49
N PRO A 98 -18.65 13.14 14.59
CA PRO A 98 -19.13 13.46 15.93
C PRO A 98 -19.07 14.96 16.23
N ALA A 99 -19.93 15.40 17.15
CA ALA A 99 -19.91 16.74 17.71
C ALA A 99 -18.62 16.99 18.54
N GLY A 100 -18.36 18.26 18.86
CA GLY A 100 -17.24 18.70 19.69
C GLY A 100 -15.91 18.89 18.95
N LEU A 101 -15.87 18.66 17.64
CA LEU A 101 -14.67 18.84 16.81
C LEU A 101 -14.67 20.18 16.08
N GLN A 102 -13.48 20.75 15.86
CA GLN A 102 -13.30 21.93 15.01
C GLN A 102 -12.74 21.58 13.63
N THR A 103 -11.84 20.61 13.58
CA THR A 103 -11.20 20.11 12.36
C THR A 103 -11.00 18.60 12.49
N LEU A 104 -11.12 17.90 11.36
CA LEU A 104 -10.98 16.46 11.27
C LEU A 104 -10.38 16.10 9.90
N TRP A 105 -9.44 15.15 9.87
CA TRP A 105 -9.01 14.48 8.67
C TRP A 105 -9.74 13.16 8.54
N LEU A 106 -10.16 12.82 7.33
CA LEU A 106 -10.73 11.52 6.99
C LEU A 106 -9.94 10.91 5.85
N ALA A 107 -9.75 9.60 5.90
CA ALA A 107 -9.05 8.86 4.87
C ALA A 107 -9.58 7.42 4.73
N TYR A 108 -9.28 6.79 3.60
CA TYR A 108 -9.65 5.40 3.35
C TYR A 108 -8.94 4.44 4.35
N PHE A 109 -7.66 4.68 4.58
CA PHE A 109 -6.83 4.07 5.62
C PHE A 109 -5.90 5.14 6.20
N ALA A 110 -5.19 4.85 7.31
CA ALA A 110 -4.17 5.75 7.85
C ALA A 110 -3.13 6.09 6.76
N PRO A 111 -3.01 7.35 6.31
CA PRO A 111 -2.08 7.73 5.26
C PRO A 111 -0.63 7.54 5.70
N TYR A 112 0.25 7.28 4.73
CA TYR A 112 1.70 7.30 4.90
C TYR A 112 2.26 8.34 3.92
N SER A 113 2.65 9.50 4.46
CA SER A 113 3.07 10.67 3.66
C SER A 113 4.49 10.53 3.14
N ARG A 114 4.78 11.24 2.05
CA ARG A 114 6.12 11.40 1.48
C ARG A 114 7.15 11.90 2.49
N GLU A 115 6.81 12.86 3.35
CA GLU A 115 7.74 13.31 4.39
C GLU A 115 8.08 12.20 5.40
N ARG A 116 7.10 11.35 5.74
CA ARG A 116 7.33 10.18 6.61
C ARG A 116 8.19 9.13 5.91
N HIS A 117 8.02 8.96 4.59
CA HIS A 117 8.90 8.12 3.78
C HIS A 117 10.34 8.61 3.86
N HIS A 118 10.58 9.92 3.67
CA HIS A 118 11.92 10.47 3.82
C HIS A 118 12.49 10.28 5.24
N ASP A 119 11.67 10.46 6.28
CA ASP A 119 12.08 10.20 7.66
C ASP A 119 12.45 8.72 7.87
N LEU A 120 11.71 7.78 7.27
CA LEU A 120 12.01 6.35 7.30
C LEU A 120 13.34 6.03 6.61
N ILE A 121 13.57 6.57 5.40
CA ILE A 121 14.84 6.37 4.68
C ILE A 121 16.01 6.94 5.50
N ALA A 122 15.88 8.16 6.01
CA ALA A 122 16.92 8.80 6.82
C ALA A 122 17.25 7.99 8.09
N SER A 123 16.22 7.54 8.81
CA SER A 123 16.38 6.70 10.01
C SER A 123 17.06 5.37 9.69
N ALA A 124 16.64 4.70 8.60
CA ALA A 124 17.24 3.43 8.20
C ALA A 124 18.74 3.56 7.87
N VAL A 125 19.13 4.66 7.22
CA VAL A 125 20.54 4.97 6.91
C VAL A 125 21.33 5.25 8.19
N GLU A 126 20.77 5.99 9.14
CA GLU A 126 21.41 6.24 10.44
C GLU A 126 21.69 4.94 11.19
N GLU A 127 20.75 3.98 11.14
CA GLU A 127 20.89 2.68 11.77
C GLU A 127 21.83 1.71 11.03
N GLY A 128 22.24 2.06 9.81
CA GLY A 128 23.30 1.38 9.06
C GLY A 128 22.86 0.68 7.77
N ALA A 129 21.64 0.93 7.28
CA ALA A 129 21.27 0.53 5.93
C ALA A 129 22.09 1.30 4.89
N LEU A 130 22.48 0.63 3.80
CA LEU A 130 23.02 1.31 2.63
C LEU A 130 21.87 1.82 1.77
N HIS A 131 21.98 3.06 1.30
CA HIS A 131 20.96 3.69 0.46
C HIS A 131 21.46 3.91 -0.97
N GLU A 132 20.60 3.59 -1.93
CA GLU A 132 20.81 3.79 -3.36
C GLU A 132 19.51 4.37 -3.94
N VAL A 133 19.64 5.41 -4.78
CA VAL A 133 18.53 5.86 -5.63
C VAL A 133 18.63 5.10 -6.94
N LEU A 134 17.66 4.22 -7.23
CA LEU A 134 17.67 3.40 -8.44
C LEU A 134 17.44 4.22 -9.71
N GLY A 135 16.74 5.35 -9.57
CA GLY A 135 16.43 6.30 -10.62
C GLY A 135 15.24 7.15 -10.20
N SER A 136 14.57 7.77 -11.18
CA SER A 136 13.43 8.65 -10.92
C SER A 136 12.13 8.10 -11.49
N THR A 137 11.02 8.42 -10.82
CA THR A 137 9.66 8.20 -11.29
C THR A 137 9.30 9.19 -12.42
N LEU A 138 8.05 9.15 -12.91
CA LEU A 138 7.58 10.01 -13.99
C LEU A 138 7.37 11.47 -13.56
N ASP A 139 7.01 11.72 -12.29
CA ASP A 139 7.00 13.07 -11.70
C ASP A 139 8.38 13.53 -11.23
N GLY A 140 9.41 12.67 -11.32
CA GLY A 140 10.77 12.98 -10.89
C GLY A 140 11.03 12.78 -9.39
N GLU A 141 10.22 11.97 -8.71
CA GLU A 141 10.51 11.49 -7.36
C GLU A 141 11.62 10.43 -7.40
N ASP A 142 12.41 10.32 -6.34
CA ASP A 142 13.45 9.30 -6.22
C ASP A 142 12.82 7.93 -5.94
N LEU A 143 13.38 6.88 -6.53
CA LEU A 143 13.03 5.49 -6.22
C LEU A 143 14.10 4.89 -5.30
N ASP A 144 13.81 4.94 -4.01
CA ASP A 144 14.74 4.56 -2.95
C ASP A 144 14.86 3.04 -2.77
N LEU A 145 16.11 2.57 -2.71
CA LEU A 145 16.47 1.20 -2.34
C LEU A 145 17.34 1.22 -1.08
N LEU A 146 16.92 0.46 -0.07
CA LEU A 146 17.73 0.17 1.12
C LEU A 146 18.34 -1.23 0.98
N THR A 147 19.64 -1.36 1.22
CA THR A 147 20.35 -2.64 1.27
C THR A 147 20.86 -2.90 2.68
N LEU A 148 20.52 -4.06 3.26
CA LEU A 148 20.87 -4.45 4.63
C LEU A 148 21.48 -5.85 4.67
N GLY A 149 22.55 -6.01 5.44
CA GLY A 149 23.21 -7.31 5.66
C GLY A 149 24.36 -7.57 4.69
N GLU A 150 25.07 -8.67 4.96
CA GLU A 150 26.32 -9.03 4.26
C GLU A 150 26.30 -10.50 3.78
N GLY A 151 25.18 -11.19 3.98
CA GLY A 151 25.05 -12.61 3.63
C GLY A 151 24.77 -12.86 2.15
N GLU A 152 25.00 -14.10 1.71
CA GLU A 152 24.97 -14.48 0.29
C GLU A 152 23.57 -14.63 -0.31
N LEU A 153 22.52 -14.67 0.51
CA LEU A 153 21.13 -14.88 0.06
C LEU A 153 20.44 -13.55 -0.27
N PRO A 154 20.17 -13.22 -1.56
CA PRO A 154 19.48 -11.99 -1.93
C PRO A 154 17.96 -12.09 -1.69
N ILE A 155 17.46 -11.39 -0.67
CA ILE A 155 16.04 -11.31 -0.33
C ILE A 155 15.51 -9.94 -0.76
N TRP A 156 14.46 -9.94 -1.57
CA TRP A 156 13.78 -8.72 -1.98
C TRP A 156 12.49 -8.52 -1.21
N VAL A 157 12.24 -7.28 -0.80
CA VAL A 157 11.01 -6.87 -0.12
C VAL A 157 10.58 -5.55 -0.73
N ILE A 158 9.46 -5.54 -1.44
CA ILE A 158 8.89 -4.35 -2.05
C ILE A 158 7.48 -4.10 -1.50
N ALA A 159 7.06 -2.85 -1.45
CA ALA A 159 5.72 -2.49 -0.97
C ALA A 159 5.08 -1.42 -1.85
N ARG A 160 3.75 -1.36 -1.74
CA ARG A 160 2.98 -0.18 -2.15
C ARG A 160 3.07 0.12 -3.65
N GLN A 161 3.09 -0.92 -4.48
CA GLN A 161 2.92 -0.77 -5.93
C GLN A 161 1.59 -0.09 -6.27
N HIS A 162 0.55 -0.41 -5.51
CA HIS A 162 -0.69 0.34 -5.50
C HIS A 162 -0.61 1.43 -4.40
N PRO A 163 -0.66 2.72 -4.76
CA PRO A 163 -0.33 3.81 -3.85
C PRO A 163 -1.30 4.01 -2.68
N GLY A 164 -2.57 3.64 -2.86
CA GLY A 164 -3.62 3.74 -1.84
C GLY A 164 -3.52 2.66 -0.76
N GLU A 165 -2.69 1.64 -0.95
CA GLU A 165 -2.46 0.56 0.00
C GLU A 165 -1.38 0.96 1.02
N THR A 166 -1.64 2.04 1.77
CA THR A 166 -0.67 2.65 2.70
C THR A 166 -0.23 1.71 3.82
N MET A 167 -1.03 0.69 4.14
CA MET A 167 -0.65 -0.35 5.12
C MET A 167 0.64 -1.08 4.73
N ALA A 168 0.96 -1.16 3.43
CA ALA A 168 2.16 -1.82 2.95
C ALA A 168 3.44 -1.11 3.42
N GLU A 169 3.44 0.22 3.41
CA GLU A 169 4.60 1.00 3.87
C GLU A 169 4.64 1.14 5.40
N TRP A 170 3.48 1.13 6.08
CA TRP A 170 3.45 0.93 7.53
C TRP A 170 4.05 -0.41 7.95
N TRP A 171 3.79 -1.47 7.17
CA TRP A 171 4.44 -2.77 7.38
C TRP A 171 5.96 -2.66 7.18
N MET A 172 6.41 -1.93 6.16
CA MET A 172 7.84 -1.69 5.91
C MET A 172 8.53 -0.95 7.05
N GLU A 173 7.89 0.05 7.63
CA GLU A 173 8.41 0.78 8.79
C GLU A 173 8.65 -0.16 9.99
N GLY A 174 7.69 -1.04 10.30
CA GLY A 174 7.85 -2.03 11.37
C GLY A 174 8.88 -3.11 11.04
N PHE A 175 8.89 -3.59 9.79
CA PHE A 175 9.84 -4.58 9.30
C PHE A 175 11.29 -4.07 9.40
N LEU A 176 11.54 -2.86 8.88
CA LEU A 176 12.85 -2.21 8.96
C LEU A 176 13.24 -1.91 10.41
N GLY A 177 12.30 -1.39 11.21
CA GLY A 177 12.56 -1.08 12.63
C GLY A 177 13.06 -2.28 13.43
N ARG A 178 12.53 -3.49 13.17
CA ARG A 178 13.03 -4.71 13.80
C ARG A 178 14.30 -5.26 13.13
N LEU A 179 14.37 -5.24 11.80
CA LEU A 179 15.53 -5.79 11.07
C LEU A 179 16.82 -5.00 11.35
N LEU A 180 16.70 -3.70 11.62
CA LEU A 180 17.81 -2.81 11.99
C LEU A 180 18.14 -2.80 13.49
N ASP A 181 17.30 -3.41 14.33
CA ASP A 181 17.57 -3.51 15.76
C ASP A 181 18.81 -4.37 16.01
N ARG A 182 19.90 -3.71 16.41
CA ARG A 182 21.19 -4.34 16.66
C ARG A 182 21.16 -5.29 17.85
N ASP A 183 20.18 -5.21 18.74
CA ASP A 183 20.03 -6.09 19.88
C ASP A 183 19.17 -7.33 19.58
N ASP A 184 18.41 -7.34 18.47
CA ASP A 184 17.66 -8.51 18.02
C ASP A 184 18.59 -9.60 17.45
N ALA A 185 18.69 -10.72 18.17
CA ALA A 185 19.55 -11.84 17.78
C ALA A 185 19.10 -12.54 16.48
N LEU A 186 17.80 -12.54 16.18
CA LEU A 186 17.26 -13.10 14.95
C LEU A 186 17.60 -12.19 13.77
N ALA A 187 17.45 -10.88 13.92
CA ALA A 187 17.83 -9.90 12.91
C ALA A 187 19.32 -10.03 12.54
N ARG A 188 20.23 -10.03 13.53
CA ARG A 188 21.67 -10.24 13.30
C ARG A 188 21.96 -11.56 12.58
N LYS A 189 21.28 -12.65 12.97
CA LYS A 189 21.46 -13.96 12.33
C LYS A 189 21.00 -13.93 10.86
N LEU A 190 19.89 -13.26 10.57
CA LEU A 190 19.39 -13.09 9.21
C LEU A 190 20.34 -12.25 8.36
N LEU A 191 20.77 -11.09 8.86
CA LEU A 191 21.68 -10.17 8.16
C LEU A 191 23.08 -10.77 7.90
N GLY A 192 23.50 -11.75 8.70
CA GLY A 192 24.73 -12.51 8.42
C GLY A 192 24.56 -13.62 7.38
N ALA A 193 23.33 -14.05 7.08
CA ALA A 193 23.03 -15.12 6.12
C ALA A 193 22.44 -14.60 4.79
N ALA A 194 21.78 -13.45 4.84
CA ALA A 194 21.10 -12.82 3.72
C ALA A 194 21.46 -11.34 3.58
N THR A 195 21.33 -10.85 2.35
CA THR A 195 21.30 -9.43 2.02
C THR A 195 19.87 -9.08 1.62
N PHE A 196 19.26 -8.12 2.33
CA PHE A 196 17.92 -7.63 2.07
C PHE A 196 17.98 -6.40 1.17
N TYR A 197 17.19 -6.41 0.12
CA TYR A 197 16.95 -5.29 -0.79
C TYR A 197 15.51 -4.83 -0.60
N VAL A 198 15.33 -3.65 -0.02
CA VAL A 198 14.03 -3.16 0.44
C VAL A 198 13.65 -1.89 -0.31
N VAL A 199 12.49 -1.90 -0.96
CA VAL A 199 11.87 -0.72 -1.60
C VAL A 199 10.58 -0.40 -0.83
N PRO A 200 10.61 0.54 0.14
CA PRO A 200 9.45 0.82 1.00
C PRO A 200 8.23 1.37 0.25
N ASN A 201 8.46 2.10 -0.84
CA ASN A 201 7.41 2.69 -1.65
C ASN A 201 7.72 2.56 -3.15
N MET A 202 7.04 1.61 -3.81
CA MET A 202 7.16 1.39 -5.25
C MET A 202 6.46 2.45 -6.10
N ASN A 203 5.57 3.26 -5.53
CA ASN A 203 4.77 4.24 -6.28
C ASN A 203 4.70 5.62 -5.59
N PRO A 204 5.83 6.35 -5.51
CA PRO A 204 5.86 7.68 -4.90
C PRO A 204 4.87 8.66 -5.56
N ASP A 205 4.79 8.65 -6.89
CA ASP A 205 3.94 9.56 -7.66
C ASP A 205 2.47 9.36 -7.34
N GLY A 206 1.99 8.11 -7.48
CA GLY A 206 0.60 7.77 -7.17
C GLY A 206 0.26 8.04 -5.70
N SER A 207 1.22 7.82 -4.79
CA SER A 207 1.07 8.09 -3.36
C SER A 207 0.81 9.57 -3.13
N ARG A 208 1.65 10.44 -3.70
CA ARG A 208 1.52 11.90 -3.58
C ARG A 208 0.22 12.41 -4.18
N ARG A 209 -0.21 11.82 -5.30
CA ARG A 209 -1.41 12.20 -6.06
C ARG A 209 -2.72 11.74 -5.43
N GLY A 210 -2.68 10.93 -4.37
CA GLY A 210 -3.89 10.37 -3.77
C GLY A 210 -4.59 9.38 -4.71
N HIS A 211 -3.82 8.61 -5.47
CA HIS A 211 -4.34 7.51 -6.28
C HIS A 211 -4.61 6.28 -5.41
N LEU A 212 -5.45 5.38 -5.90
CA LEU A 212 -5.60 4.03 -5.35
C LEU A 212 -4.54 3.08 -5.91
N ARG A 213 -4.46 2.97 -7.24
CA ARG A 213 -3.95 1.76 -7.90
C ARG A 213 -2.87 2.01 -8.93
N THR A 214 -2.72 3.25 -9.40
CA THR A 214 -1.87 3.54 -10.56
C THR A 214 -0.82 4.62 -10.28
N ASN A 215 0.27 4.59 -11.03
CA ASN A 215 1.28 5.66 -11.02
C ASN A 215 0.79 6.95 -11.73
N ALA A 216 1.69 7.91 -11.97
CA ALA A 216 1.36 9.22 -12.55
C ALA A 216 0.62 9.17 -13.90
N VAL A 217 0.83 8.13 -14.71
CA VAL A 217 0.26 8.01 -16.07
C VAL A 217 -0.83 6.93 -16.17
N GLY A 218 -1.30 6.42 -15.03
CA GLY A 218 -2.35 5.39 -15.01
C GLY A 218 -1.85 3.96 -15.23
N ALA A 219 -0.54 3.70 -15.08
CA ALA A 219 -0.03 2.33 -15.12
C ALA A 219 -0.27 1.63 -13.78
N ASN A 220 -0.87 0.44 -13.83
CA ASN A 220 -0.91 -0.47 -12.69
C ASN A 220 0.44 -1.20 -12.63
N LEU A 221 1.32 -0.77 -11.71
CA LEU A 221 2.69 -1.30 -11.63
C LEU A 221 2.74 -2.83 -11.49
N ASN A 222 1.78 -3.44 -10.76
CA ASN A 222 1.71 -4.89 -10.62
C ASN A 222 1.09 -5.60 -11.86
N ARG A 223 1.10 -4.94 -13.02
CA ARG A 223 0.80 -5.50 -14.35
C ARG A 223 1.89 -5.14 -15.38
N GLU A 224 3.04 -4.65 -14.93
CA GLU A 224 4.11 -4.16 -15.81
C GLU A 224 5.38 -5.03 -15.70
N TRP A 225 5.40 -6.11 -14.91
CA TRP A 225 6.64 -6.86 -14.61
C TRP A 225 7.21 -7.65 -15.79
N ALA A 226 6.38 -8.11 -16.71
CA ALA A 226 6.81 -8.88 -17.88
C ALA A 226 7.66 -8.02 -18.84
N GLU A 227 7.20 -6.80 -19.16
CA GLU A 227 7.82 -5.91 -20.15
C GLU A 227 7.78 -4.43 -19.70
N PRO A 228 8.41 -4.07 -18.56
CA PRO A 228 8.37 -2.71 -18.06
C PRO A 228 9.20 -1.77 -18.96
N THR A 229 8.80 -0.51 -19.04
CA THR A 229 9.50 0.53 -19.81
C THR A 229 9.70 1.78 -18.97
N MET A 230 10.73 2.58 -19.27
CA MET A 230 11.03 3.80 -18.53
C MET A 230 9.98 4.89 -18.76
N GLU A 231 9.23 4.83 -19.87
CA GLU A 231 8.22 5.81 -20.25
C GLU A 231 6.87 5.57 -19.57
N ARG A 232 6.61 4.36 -19.08
CA ARG A 232 5.30 3.95 -18.53
C ARG A 232 5.38 3.47 -17.09
N ALA A 233 6.38 2.65 -16.76
CA ALA A 233 6.56 2.04 -15.46
C ALA A 233 8.05 2.00 -15.09
N PRO A 234 8.73 3.17 -15.04
CA PRO A 234 10.14 3.23 -14.65
C PRO A 234 10.39 2.59 -13.28
N GLU A 235 9.43 2.67 -12.37
CA GLU A 235 9.49 2.12 -11.02
C GLU A 235 9.75 0.60 -11.06
N VAL A 236 8.95 -0.12 -11.85
CA VAL A 236 9.09 -1.57 -12.03
C VAL A 236 10.35 -1.89 -12.84
N LYS A 237 10.64 -1.10 -13.89
CA LYS A 237 11.83 -1.33 -14.74
C LYS A 237 13.12 -1.30 -13.93
N LEU A 238 13.29 -0.26 -13.12
CA LEU A 238 14.50 -0.04 -12.33
C LEU A 238 14.69 -1.12 -11.26
N VAL A 239 13.62 -1.49 -10.56
CA VAL A 239 13.66 -2.56 -9.55
C VAL A 239 13.95 -3.91 -10.17
N ARG A 240 13.27 -4.26 -11.27
CA ARG A 240 13.50 -5.53 -11.97
C ARG A 240 14.93 -5.63 -12.51
N ASP A 241 15.45 -4.56 -13.12
CA ASP A 241 16.84 -4.53 -13.58
C ASP A 241 17.84 -4.74 -12.43
N ARG A 242 17.52 -4.24 -11.23
CA ARG A 242 18.33 -4.45 -10.04
C ARG A 242 18.23 -5.89 -9.54
N MET A 243 17.03 -6.47 -9.49
CA MET A 243 16.80 -7.88 -9.17
C MET A 243 17.58 -8.81 -10.11
N ASP A 244 17.57 -8.54 -11.42
CA ASP A 244 18.31 -9.33 -12.42
C ASP A 244 19.83 -9.31 -12.18
N ARG A 245 20.36 -8.21 -11.61
CA ARG A 245 21.80 -8.06 -11.29
C ARG A 245 22.17 -8.74 -9.97
N THR A 246 21.29 -8.70 -8.97
CA THR A 246 21.58 -9.23 -7.62
C THR A 246 21.20 -10.70 -7.48
N GLY A 247 20.30 -11.19 -8.33
CA GLY A 247 19.55 -12.41 -8.09
C GLY A 247 18.45 -12.22 -7.04
N VAL A 248 17.59 -13.23 -6.93
CA VAL A 248 16.49 -13.27 -5.95
C VAL A 248 16.34 -14.72 -5.46
N VAL A 249 16.36 -14.93 -4.14
CA VAL A 249 16.05 -16.25 -3.54
C VAL A 249 14.70 -16.26 -2.82
N LEU A 250 14.23 -15.09 -2.39
CA LEU A 250 12.91 -14.85 -1.82
C LEU A 250 12.50 -13.43 -2.21
N SER A 251 11.26 -13.25 -2.66
CA SER A 251 10.67 -11.95 -2.88
C SER A 251 9.36 -11.83 -2.12
N LEU A 252 9.18 -10.73 -1.41
CA LEU A 252 7.95 -10.35 -0.74
C LEU A 252 7.43 -9.06 -1.34
N ASP A 253 6.17 -9.06 -1.76
CA ASP A 253 5.49 -7.91 -2.34
C ASP A 253 4.26 -7.60 -1.49
N VAL A 254 4.32 -6.50 -0.77
CA VAL A 254 3.38 -6.17 0.31
C VAL A 254 2.28 -5.28 -0.23
N HIS A 255 1.04 -5.73 -0.07
CA HIS A 255 -0.19 -5.11 -0.58
C HIS A 255 -1.26 -4.99 0.51
N GLY A 256 -2.31 -4.27 0.18
CA GLY A 256 -3.62 -4.30 0.82
C GLY A 256 -4.66 -5.00 -0.04
N ASP A 257 -5.74 -5.47 0.59
CA ASP A 257 -6.93 -5.95 -0.12
C ASP A 257 -8.16 -5.21 0.40
N GLU A 258 -8.99 -4.72 -0.51
CA GLU A 258 -10.16 -3.93 -0.16
C GLU A 258 -11.34 -4.78 0.36
N GLU A 259 -11.47 -6.03 -0.10
CA GLU A 259 -12.67 -6.85 0.12
C GLU A 259 -12.54 -7.85 1.28
N LEU A 260 -11.38 -8.49 1.41
CA LEU A 260 -11.12 -9.57 2.37
C LEU A 260 -10.64 -8.99 3.71
N PRO A 261 -11.38 -9.21 4.82
CA PRO A 261 -10.98 -8.72 6.13
C PRO A 261 -9.96 -9.67 6.81
N TYR A 262 -8.93 -10.08 6.08
CA TYR A 262 -7.92 -11.06 6.53
C TYR A 262 -6.52 -10.71 6.02
N ASN A 263 -5.49 -11.09 6.77
CA ASN A 263 -4.12 -11.12 6.25
C ASN A 263 -3.86 -12.52 5.65
N PHE A 264 -3.32 -12.54 4.43
CA PHE A 264 -3.06 -13.77 3.69
C PHE A 264 -1.86 -13.60 2.76
N ILE A 265 -1.38 -14.70 2.20
CA ILE A 265 -0.38 -14.73 1.14
C ILE A 265 -1.03 -15.35 -0.09
N SER A 266 -0.78 -14.74 -1.25
CA SER A 266 -1.09 -15.31 -2.56
C SER A 266 0.23 -15.66 -3.24
N GLY A 267 0.40 -16.94 -3.59
CA GLY A 267 1.64 -17.47 -4.16
C GLY A 267 1.62 -17.52 -5.69
N PRO A 268 2.74 -17.94 -6.31
CA PRO A 268 2.85 -18.08 -7.76
C PRO A 268 2.58 -19.51 -8.26
N GLU A 269 1.73 -20.28 -7.60
CA GLU A 269 1.51 -21.69 -7.94
C GLU A 269 1.06 -21.96 -9.39
N GLY A 270 0.54 -20.95 -10.08
CA GLY A 270 0.16 -21.03 -11.49
C GLY A 270 1.32 -20.84 -12.48
N VAL A 271 2.55 -20.56 -12.05
CA VAL A 271 3.66 -20.31 -13.00
C VAL A 271 4.17 -21.60 -13.65
N PRO A 272 4.67 -21.56 -14.89
CA PRO A 272 5.18 -22.75 -15.58
C PRO A 272 6.34 -23.44 -14.86
N SER A 273 7.12 -22.71 -14.06
CA SER A 273 8.26 -23.21 -13.30
C SER A 273 7.90 -23.68 -11.88
N TRP A 274 6.62 -23.79 -11.54
CA TRP A 274 6.20 -24.24 -10.22
C TRP A 274 6.47 -25.75 -10.02
N THR A 275 6.94 -26.13 -8.84
CA THR A 275 7.32 -27.52 -8.51
C THR A 275 6.85 -27.89 -7.10
N ASP A 276 6.77 -29.19 -6.82
CA ASP A 276 6.43 -29.70 -5.49
C ASP A 276 7.41 -29.20 -4.41
N ASP A 277 8.70 -29.11 -4.73
CA ASP A 277 9.72 -28.57 -3.82
C ASP A 277 9.45 -27.10 -3.46
N ARG A 278 9.02 -26.28 -4.43
CA ARG A 278 8.65 -24.88 -4.21
C ARG A 278 7.37 -24.77 -3.38
N GLU A 279 6.40 -25.64 -3.61
CA GLU A 279 5.18 -25.72 -2.80
C GLU A 279 5.50 -26.09 -1.35
N GLU A 280 6.40 -27.05 -1.10
CA GLU A 280 6.81 -27.41 0.25
C GLU A 280 7.49 -26.23 0.97
N VAL A 281 8.39 -25.51 0.28
CA VAL A 281 9.04 -24.31 0.81
C VAL A 281 8.00 -23.23 1.14
N ARG A 282 7.05 -22.95 0.24
CA ARG A 282 5.97 -21.98 0.45
C ARG A 282 5.14 -22.34 1.68
N GLN A 283 4.68 -23.58 1.77
CA GLN A 283 3.87 -24.03 2.91
C GLN A 283 4.65 -23.97 4.23
N ARG A 284 5.96 -24.25 4.22
CA ARG A 284 6.80 -24.13 5.41
C ARG A 284 6.94 -22.67 5.84
N PHE A 285 7.12 -21.76 4.90
CA PHE A 285 7.14 -20.32 5.19
C PHE A 285 5.82 -19.85 5.80
N GLU A 286 4.67 -20.20 5.20
CA GLU A 286 3.36 -19.81 5.70
C GLU A 286 3.05 -20.39 7.09
N ARG A 287 3.44 -21.65 7.37
CA ARG A 287 3.30 -22.22 8.71
C ARG A 287 4.13 -21.47 9.74
N ALA A 288 5.40 -21.17 9.42
CA ALA A 288 6.26 -20.40 10.31
C ALA A 288 5.70 -18.98 10.55
N TYR A 289 5.07 -18.38 9.52
CA TYR A 289 4.49 -17.06 9.67
C TYR A 289 3.20 -17.07 10.51
N GLU A 290 2.34 -18.07 10.33
CA GLU A 290 1.15 -18.29 11.17
C GLU A 290 1.52 -18.55 12.63
N GLU A 291 2.61 -19.29 12.89
CA GLU A 291 3.16 -19.47 14.23
C GLU A 291 3.70 -18.17 14.85
N ALA A 292 4.27 -17.30 14.03
CA ALA A 292 4.87 -16.04 14.47
C ALA A 292 3.86 -14.88 14.60
N ASN A 293 2.76 -14.93 13.87
CA ASN A 293 1.78 -13.85 13.78
C ASN A 293 0.34 -14.39 13.79
N PRO A 294 -0.42 -14.23 14.88
CA PRO A 294 -1.80 -14.72 14.98
C PRO A 294 -2.79 -13.96 14.09
N ASP A 295 -2.43 -12.79 13.56
CA ASP A 295 -3.26 -12.06 12.60
C ASP A 295 -3.15 -12.63 11.18
N PHE A 296 -2.12 -13.45 10.90
CA PHE A 296 -1.97 -14.17 9.64
C PHE A 296 -2.76 -15.48 9.67
N GLN A 297 -3.32 -15.85 8.52
CA GLN A 297 -4.09 -17.09 8.36
C GLN A 297 -3.96 -17.64 6.93
N ARG A 298 -4.40 -18.90 6.74
CA ARG A 298 -4.25 -19.66 5.47
C ARG A 298 -5.57 -20.22 4.92
N VAL A 299 -6.71 -19.79 5.46
CA VAL A 299 -8.05 -20.27 5.11
C VAL A 299 -8.70 -19.40 4.04
N TYR A 300 -8.59 -18.08 4.17
CA TYR A 300 -9.16 -17.08 3.28
C TYR A 300 -8.04 -16.41 2.46
N GLY A 301 -8.32 -16.10 1.21
CA GLY A 301 -7.38 -15.49 0.28
C GLY A 301 -7.89 -15.65 -1.15
N TYR A 302 -7.06 -15.33 -2.14
CA TYR A 302 -7.40 -15.57 -3.54
C TYR A 302 -7.40 -17.06 -3.89
N GLY A 303 -8.15 -17.39 -4.96
CA GLY A 303 -8.09 -18.71 -5.56
C GLY A 303 -6.71 -18.98 -6.16
N ARG A 304 -6.38 -20.26 -6.29
CA ARG A 304 -5.14 -20.69 -6.95
C ARG A 304 -5.29 -20.63 -8.46
N ASP A 305 -4.29 -20.08 -9.13
CA ASP A 305 -4.20 -20.16 -10.58
C ASP A 305 -4.01 -21.61 -11.04
N GLU A 306 -4.57 -21.96 -12.20
CA GLU A 306 -4.30 -23.27 -12.82
C GLU A 306 -2.82 -23.39 -13.21
N PRO A 307 -2.23 -24.60 -13.18
CA PRO A 307 -0.83 -24.79 -13.56
C PRO A 307 -0.50 -24.23 -14.95
N GLY A 308 0.52 -23.37 -15.02
CA GLY A 308 0.96 -22.71 -16.25
C GLY A 308 0.04 -21.58 -16.74
N LYS A 309 -0.93 -21.13 -15.94
CA LYS A 309 -1.90 -20.07 -16.29
C LYS A 309 -1.69 -18.76 -15.53
N ALA A 310 -0.68 -18.68 -14.67
CA ALA A 310 -0.37 -17.46 -13.95
C ALA A 310 -0.09 -16.28 -14.88
N ASN A 311 -0.57 -15.10 -14.49
CA ASN A 311 -0.29 -13.87 -15.21
C ASN A 311 1.12 -13.35 -14.88
N LEU A 312 2.06 -13.55 -15.80
CA LEU A 312 3.47 -13.12 -15.67
C LEU A 312 3.66 -11.60 -15.71
N THR A 313 2.60 -10.81 -15.91
CA THR A 313 2.69 -9.35 -15.75
C THR A 313 2.70 -8.91 -14.28
N MET A 314 2.37 -9.81 -13.35
CA MET A 314 2.41 -9.59 -11.91
C MET A 314 3.78 -9.93 -11.33
N HIS A 315 4.22 -9.15 -10.33
CA HIS A 315 5.49 -9.35 -9.64
C HIS A 315 5.68 -10.80 -9.18
N THR A 316 4.75 -11.30 -8.36
CA THR A 316 4.85 -12.61 -7.69
C THR A 316 5.04 -13.75 -8.68
N ASN A 317 4.48 -13.61 -9.89
CA ASN A 317 4.54 -14.63 -10.94
C ASN A 317 5.79 -14.51 -11.83
N GLN A 318 6.35 -13.31 -11.95
CA GLN A 318 7.45 -13.02 -12.87
C GLN A 318 8.84 -13.25 -12.24
N VAL A 319 8.94 -13.03 -10.93
CA VAL A 319 10.19 -13.16 -10.14
C VAL A 319 10.32 -14.58 -9.59
#